data_AF-A0A925VD53-F1
#
_entry.id   AF-A0A925VD53-F1
#
_cell.length_a   1.000
_cell.length_b   1.000
_cell.length_c   1.000
_cell.angle_alpha   90.00
_cell.angle_beta   90.00
_cell.angle_gamma   90.00
#
_symmetry.space_group_name_H-M   'P 1'
#
loop_
_entity.id
_entity.type
_entity.pdbx_description
1 polymer ?
#
loop_
_entity_poly.entity_id
_entity_poly.type
_entity_poly.pdbx_seq_one_letter_code
_entity_poly.pdbx_strand_id
1 'polypeptide(L)'
;MGRSSDRDRGDGDGDTRWRSTTVVCVRREGRVALGADGQVSMGNTIMKSHANKVRPLAGGRIVGGFAGSAADGLTLFELLESKLEAVGGNFTRACVELAKDWRQDRRYRRLEALMVVADRERTLLLSGTGDVIEPDDGLVAIGSGGNFALAAARALARHTQLDARTIVSESLKVAGEICVFTNLEHTILELGAPS
;
A
#
# COMPACT_ATOMS: atom_id res chain seq x y z
N MET A 1 45.76 -15.30 28.58
CA MET A 1 44.94 -14.75 29.69
C MET A 1 44.34 -13.45 29.18
N GLY A 2 43.08 -13.33 28.77
CA GLY A 2 41.86 -14.02 29.19
C GLY A 2 40.93 -13.01 29.87
N ARG A 3 39.88 -12.57 29.15
CA ARG A 3 38.62 -11.87 29.54
C ARG A 3 38.27 -10.88 28.42
N SER A 4 37.53 -11.24 27.37
CA SER A 4 36.07 -11.43 27.33
C SER A 4 35.30 -10.43 28.21
N SER A 5 34.73 -9.40 27.58
CA SER A 5 33.42 -8.90 27.97
C SER A 5 32.71 -8.43 26.71
N ASP A 6 32.17 -9.40 25.97
CA ASP A 6 30.84 -9.25 25.40
C ASP A 6 29.97 -8.64 26.48
N ARG A 7 29.66 -7.37 26.32
CA ARG A 7 28.56 -6.75 27.03
C ARG A 7 27.47 -6.56 26.01
N ASP A 8 26.60 -7.57 25.98
CA ASP A 8 25.19 -7.47 25.67
C ASP A 8 24.72 -6.01 25.78
N ARG A 9 24.64 -5.34 24.65
CA ARG A 9 23.69 -4.24 24.50
C ARG A 9 22.37 -4.93 24.19
N GLY A 10 21.74 -5.41 25.25
CA GLY A 10 20.38 -5.93 25.19
C GLY A 10 19.49 -4.89 24.51
N ASP A 11 18.78 -5.34 23.48
CA ASP A 11 17.69 -4.64 22.82
C ASP A 11 16.71 -4.12 23.87
N GLY A 12 16.86 -2.84 24.19
CA GLY A 12 16.01 -2.09 25.11
C GLY A 12 14.92 -1.32 24.38
N ASP A 13 14.38 -1.84 23.28
CA ASP A 13 13.15 -1.31 22.70
C ASP A 13 12.02 -2.30 23.03
N GLY A 14 11.21 -1.94 24.03
CA GLY A 14 9.92 -2.58 24.21
C GLY A 14 9.11 -2.31 22.95
N ASP A 15 9.07 -3.29 22.05
CA ASP A 15 8.58 -3.20 20.67
C ASP A 15 7.16 -2.62 20.62
N THR A 16 7.08 -1.29 20.49
CA THR A 16 5.85 -0.49 20.37
C THR A 16 5.65 -0.05 18.92
N ARG A 17 6.42 -0.59 17.98
CA ARG A 17 6.36 -0.22 16.58
C ARG A 17 5.04 -0.69 15.97
N TRP A 18 4.33 0.22 15.32
CA TRP A 18 3.13 -0.11 14.56
C TRP A 18 3.50 -0.74 13.21
N ARG A 19 2.88 -1.88 12.91
CA ARG A 19 3.02 -2.61 11.64
C ARG A 19 1.63 -2.80 11.05
N SER A 20 1.42 -2.26 9.86
CA SER A 20 0.14 -2.33 9.14
C SER A 20 0.31 -1.72 7.75
N THR A 21 -0.47 -2.05 6.75
CA THR A 21 -1.01 -3.37 6.33
C THR A 21 -0.31 -3.68 5.00
N THR A 22 -0.33 -4.92 4.54
CA THR A 22 0.09 -5.27 3.18
C THR A 22 -0.98 -4.85 2.20
N VAL A 23 -0.60 -4.04 1.21
CA VAL A 23 -1.45 -3.63 0.09
C VAL A 23 -0.81 -4.08 -1.20
N VAL A 24 -1.59 -4.60 -2.15
CA VAL A 24 -1.14 -4.96 -3.50
C VAL A 24 -2.13 -4.43 -4.53
N CYS A 25 -1.59 -3.88 -5.61
CA CYS A 25 -2.35 -3.46 -6.78
C CYS A 25 -1.84 -4.21 -8.02
N VAL A 26 -2.78 -4.70 -8.81
CA VAL A 26 -2.52 -5.43 -10.05
C VAL A 26 -3.34 -4.81 -11.16
N ARG A 27 -2.64 -4.35 -12.20
CA ARG A 27 -3.22 -4.02 -13.49
C ARG A 27 -2.98 -5.16 -14.47
N ARG A 28 -4.05 -5.71 -15.03
CA ARG A 28 -3.98 -6.78 -16.03
C ARG A 28 -5.14 -6.66 -17.01
N GLU A 29 -4.84 -6.71 -18.31
CA GLU A 29 -5.86 -6.77 -19.38
C GLU A 29 -6.91 -5.65 -19.27
N GLY A 30 -6.46 -4.42 -18.99
CA GLY A 30 -7.33 -3.25 -18.85
C GLY A 30 -8.18 -3.23 -17.57
N ARG A 31 -8.01 -4.21 -16.66
CA ARG A 31 -8.66 -4.25 -15.35
C ARG A 31 -7.66 -3.91 -14.24
N VAL A 32 -8.17 -3.32 -13.18
CA VAL A 32 -7.38 -2.98 -11.99
C VAL A 32 -8.05 -3.58 -10.78
N ALA A 33 -7.26 -4.30 -9.99
CA ALA A 33 -7.64 -4.72 -8.65
C ALA A 33 -6.64 -4.16 -7.65
N LEU A 34 -7.13 -3.69 -6.50
CA LEU A 34 -6.32 -3.24 -5.39
C LEU A 34 -6.89 -3.85 -4.12
N GLY A 35 -6.04 -4.54 -3.36
CA GLY A 35 -6.45 -5.19 -2.13
C GLY A 35 -5.46 -4.97 -1.00
N ALA A 36 -5.96 -5.11 0.22
CA ALA A 36 -5.13 -5.10 1.43
C ALA A 36 -5.61 -6.13 2.43
N ASP A 37 -4.67 -6.62 3.26
CA ASP A 37 -5.00 -7.39 4.45
C ASP A 37 -5.52 -6.49 5.58
N GLY A 38 -6.05 -7.10 6.63
CA GLY A 38 -6.67 -6.41 7.75
C GLY A 38 -5.81 -6.29 9.01
N GLN A 39 -4.61 -6.85 9.05
CA GLN A 39 -3.82 -6.94 10.28
C GLN A 39 -3.14 -5.62 10.64
N VAL A 40 -3.41 -5.16 11.86
CA VAL A 40 -2.68 -4.09 12.54
C VAL A 40 -2.03 -4.68 13.77
N SER A 41 -0.71 -4.57 13.84
CA SER A 41 0.09 -5.09 14.97
C SER A 41 0.83 -3.94 15.66
N MET A 42 0.96 -4.04 16.98
CA MET A 42 1.81 -3.19 17.80
C MET A 42 2.87 -4.08 18.43
N GLY A 43 4.11 -3.96 17.96
CA GLY A 43 5.14 -4.97 18.15
C GLY A 43 4.63 -6.36 17.77
N ASN A 44 4.79 -7.32 18.67
CA ASN A 44 4.37 -8.70 18.48
C ASN A 44 2.89 -8.97 18.81
N THR A 45 2.09 -7.95 19.08
CA THR A 45 0.67 -8.10 19.45
C THR A 45 -0.25 -7.68 18.30
N ILE A 46 -1.20 -8.54 17.95
CA ILE A 46 -2.27 -8.21 16.98
C ILE A 46 -3.30 -7.33 17.68
N MET A 47 -3.43 -6.08 17.22
CA MET A 47 -4.38 -5.10 17.76
C MET A 47 -5.73 -5.14 17.04
N LYS A 48 -5.72 -5.46 15.74
CA LYS A 48 -6.93 -5.53 14.90
C LYS A 48 -6.68 -6.47 13.72
N SER A 49 -7.63 -7.35 13.42
CA SER A 49 -7.52 -8.29 12.29
C SER A 49 -8.29 -7.86 11.03
N HIS A 50 -9.18 -6.87 11.14
CA HIS A 50 -10.06 -6.44 10.04
C HIS A 50 -10.01 -4.92 9.84
N ALA A 51 -8.80 -4.36 9.68
CA ALA A 51 -8.65 -2.99 9.21
C ALA A 51 -9.05 -2.89 7.73
N ASN A 52 -9.69 -1.80 7.35
CA ASN A 52 -9.93 -1.49 5.94
C ASN A 52 -9.04 -0.30 5.54
N LYS A 53 -8.07 -0.58 4.67
CA LYS A 53 -7.01 0.35 4.25
C LYS A 53 -7.06 0.65 2.76
N VAL A 54 -8.14 0.22 2.11
CA VAL A 54 -8.42 0.45 0.70
C VAL A 54 -9.72 1.24 0.57
N ARG A 55 -9.78 2.18 -0.36
CA ARG A 55 -10.97 3.02 -0.58
C ARG A 55 -11.18 3.33 -2.06
N PRO A 56 -12.45 3.38 -2.51
CA PRO A 56 -12.78 4.07 -3.74
C PRO A 56 -12.66 5.58 -3.50
N LEU A 57 -12.14 6.29 -4.49
CA LEU A 57 -12.01 7.75 -4.50
C LEU A 57 -12.69 8.32 -5.74
N ALA A 58 -12.98 9.62 -5.72
CA ALA A 58 -13.47 10.36 -6.89
C ALA A 58 -14.72 9.72 -7.54
N GLY A 59 -15.65 9.24 -6.71
CA GLY A 59 -16.88 8.57 -7.16
C GLY A 59 -16.66 7.17 -7.74
N GLY A 60 -15.57 6.48 -7.35
CA GLY A 60 -15.24 5.13 -7.82
C GLY A 60 -14.45 5.09 -9.13
N ARG A 61 -13.92 6.24 -9.58
CA ARG A 61 -13.01 6.31 -10.74
C ARG A 61 -11.58 5.92 -10.41
N ILE A 62 -11.24 6.00 -9.12
CA ILE A 62 -9.91 5.71 -8.58
C ILE A 62 -10.07 4.72 -7.44
N VAL A 63 -9.13 3.79 -7.30
CA VAL A 63 -8.92 2.99 -6.09
C VAL A 63 -7.62 3.40 -5.43
N GLY A 64 -7.63 3.52 -4.11
CA GLY A 64 -6.46 3.86 -3.32
C GLY A 64 -6.27 2.89 -2.17
N GLY A 65 -5.01 2.65 -1.79
CA GLY A 65 -4.63 1.93 -0.58
C GLY A 65 -3.38 2.53 0.04
N PHE A 66 -3.22 2.40 1.35
CA PHE A 66 -2.05 2.93 2.06
C PHE A 66 -1.54 1.95 3.11
N ALA A 67 -0.23 2.02 3.37
CA ALA A 67 0.42 1.34 4.48
C ALA A 67 0.92 2.39 5.46
N GLY A 68 0.43 2.35 6.70
CA GLY A 68 0.66 3.38 7.71
C GLY A 68 -0.54 3.58 8.64
N SER A 69 -0.50 4.64 9.44
CA SER A 69 -1.57 4.96 10.38
C SER A 69 -2.88 5.30 9.65
N ALA A 70 -4.02 4.95 10.24
CA ALA A 70 -5.32 5.19 9.60
C ALA A 70 -5.62 6.69 9.41
N ALA A 71 -5.16 7.54 10.33
CA ALA A 71 -5.30 8.98 10.24
C ALA A 71 -4.52 9.53 9.05
N ASP A 72 -3.27 9.12 8.88
CA ASP A 72 -2.41 9.60 7.78
C ASP A 72 -3.00 9.23 6.42
N GLY A 73 -3.44 7.98 6.26
CA GLY A 73 -4.06 7.53 5.01
C GLY A 73 -5.35 8.27 4.67
N LEU A 74 -6.19 8.54 5.68
CA LEU A 74 -7.41 9.33 5.48
C LEU A 74 -7.08 10.75 5.00
N THR A 75 -6.14 11.42 5.68
CA THR A 75 -5.69 12.76 5.29
C THR A 75 -5.10 12.77 3.88
N LEU A 76 -4.29 11.78 3.50
CA LEU A 76 -3.70 11.70 2.16
C LEU A 76 -4.75 11.51 1.06
N PHE A 77 -5.80 10.73 1.32
CA PHE A 77 -6.91 10.58 0.39
C PHE A 77 -7.72 11.88 0.23
N GLU A 78 -8.04 12.56 1.34
CA GLU A 78 -8.73 13.86 1.30
C GLU A 78 -7.93 14.90 0.51
N LEU A 79 -6.60 14.93 0.71
CA LEU A 79 -5.71 15.79 -0.06
C LEU A 79 -5.68 15.42 -1.54
N LEU A 80 -5.63 14.13 -1.87
CA LEU A 80 -5.66 13.69 -3.26
C LEU A 80 -6.96 14.10 -3.96
N GLU A 81 -8.12 13.94 -3.31
CA GLU A 81 -9.41 14.35 -3.86
C GLU A 81 -9.46 15.88 -4.09
N SER A 82 -8.97 16.67 -3.13
CA SER A 82 -8.84 18.11 -3.30
C SER A 82 -7.93 18.48 -4.48
N LYS A 83 -6.79 17.78 -4.65
CA LYS A 83 -5.89 18.00 -5.79
C LYS A 83 -6.55 17.62 -7.11
N LEU A 84 -7.29 16.51 -7.14
CA LEU A 84 -8.06 16.06 -8.31
C LEU A 84 -9.05 17.13 -8.76
N GLU A 85 -9.82 17.69 -7.83
CA GLU A 85 -10.76 18.79 -8.13
C GLU A 85 -10.03 20.01 -8.69
N ALA A 86 -8.94 20.43 -8.03
CA ALA A 86 -8.17 21.62 -8.42
C ALA A 86 -7.54 21.53 -9.82
N VAL A 87 -7.20 20.32 -10.28
CA VAL A 87 -6.59 20.10 -11.61
C VAL A 87 -7.57 19.61 -12.67
N GLY A 88 -8.87 19.76 -12.43
CA GLY A 88 -9.92 19.39 -13.39
C GLY A 88 -10.03 17.88 -13.63
N GLY A 89 -9.73 17.06 -12.62
CA GLY A 89 -9.83 15.61 -12.66
C GLY A 89 -8.64 14.89 -13.30
N ASN A 90 -7.55 15.59 -13.64
CA ASN A 90 -6.34 14.96 -14.16
C ASN A 90 -5.61 14.16 -13.07
N PHE A 91 -5.72 12.84 -13.11
CA PHE A 91 -5.18 11.91 -12.10
C PHE A 91 -3.67 12.04 -11.88
N THR A 92 -2.89 11.98 -12.96
CA THR A 92 -1.41 12.03 -12.87
C THR A 92 -0.95 13.36 -12.29
N ARG A 93 -1.55 14.46 -12.77
CA ARG A 93 -1.21 15.80 -12.28
C ARG A 93 -1.59 15.96 -10.80
N ALA A 94 -2.74 15.45 -10.38
CA ALA A 94 -3.15 15.50 -8.98
C ALA A 94 -2.17 14.74 -8.07
N CYS A 95 -1.72 13.56 -8.49
CA CYS A 95 -0.73 12.76 -7.76
C CYS A 95 0.62 13.50 -7.64
N VAL A 96 1.08 14.15 -8.71
CA VAL A 96 2.32 14.94 -8.70
C VAL A 96 2.20 16.16 -7.78
N GLU A 97 1.09 16.89 -7.83
CA GLU A 97 0.88 18.04 -6.94
C GLU A 97 0.75 17.61 -5.47
N LEU A 98 0.11 16.46 -5.19
CA LEU A 98 0.10 15.88 -3.85
C LEU A 98 1.51 15.53 -3.38
N ALA A 99 2.31 14.85 -4.20
CA ALA A 99 3.68 14.46 -3.81
C ALA A 99 4.56 15.67 -3.49
N LYS A 100 4.41 16.77 -4.26
CA LYS A 100 5.08 18.05 -3.97
C LYS A 100 4.67 18.60 -2.62
N ASP A 101 3.36 18.70 -2.34
CA ASP A 101 2.84 19.20 -1.07
C ASP A 101 3.29 18.32 0.10
N TRP A 102 3.25 17.00 -0.07
CA TRP A 102 3.64 16.05 0.95
C TRP A 102 5.11 16.24 1.37
N ARG A 103 5.99 16.50 0.40
CA ARG A 103 7.41 16.80 0.65
C ARG A 103 7.64 18.20 1.23
N GLN A 104 6.89 19.20 0.79
CA GLN A 104 7.15 20.60 1.13
C GLN A 104 6.52 21.01 2.46
N ASP A 105 5.31 20.54 2.75
CA ASP A 105 4.55 20.93 3.93
C ASP A 105 5.07 20.23 5.19
N ARG A 106 5.44 21.03 6.19
CA ARG A 106 5.91 20.55 7.49
C ARG A 106 4.88 19.64 8.18
N ARG A 107 3.58 19.84 7.93
CA ARG A 107 2.48 19.03 8.47
C ARG A 107 2.51 17.61 7.89
N TYR A 108 2.76 17.46 6.59
CA TYR A 108 2.65 16.18 5.89
C TYR A 108 3.96 15.39 5.85
N ARG A 109 5.12 16.05 5.96
CA ARG A 109 6.43 15.35 6.01
C ARG A 109 6.58 14.33 7.13
N ARG A 110 5.74 14.40 8.17
CA ARG A 110 5.75 13.47 9.31
C ARG A 110 4.94 12.21 9.07
N LEU A 111 4.15 12.16 7.99
CA LEU A 111 3.39 10.99 7.63
C LEU A 111 4.37 9.94 7.08
N GLU A 112 4.52 8.82 7.76
CA GLU A 112 5.43 7.73 7.38
C GLU A 112 4.79 6.76 6.37
N ALA A 113 3.64 7.12 5.81
CA ALA A 113 2.85 6.24 4.97
C ALA A 113 3.40 6.14 3.54
N LEU A 114 3.22 4.97 2.93
CA LEU A 114 3.22 4.81 1.47
C LEU A 114 1.78 4.71 0.98
N MET A 115 1.51 5.24 -0.20
CA MET A 115 0.18 5.22 -0.80
C MET A 115 0.25 4.71 -2.24
N VAL A 116 -0.59 3.73 -2.56
CA VAL A 116 -0.82 3.24 -3.93
C VAL A 116 -2.18 3.73 -4.40
N VAL A 117 -2.24 4.34 -5.57
CA VAL A 117 -3.48 4.79 -6.20
C VAL A 117 -3.50 4.38 -7.66
N ALA A 118 -4.69 4.06 -8.18
CA ALA A 118 -4.84 3.67 -9.57
C ALA A 118 -6.17 4.15 -10.13
N ASP A 119 -6.15 4.61 -11.37
CA ASP A 119 -7.34 4.80 -12.21
C ASP A 119 -7.39 3.71 -13.30
N ARG A 120 -8.23 3.88 -14.33
CA ARG A 120 -8.32 2.92 -15.44
C ARG A 120 -7.08 2.89 -16.33
N GLU A 121 -6.23 3.90 -16.30
CA GLU A 121 -5.08 4.04 -17.19
C GLU A 121 -3.75 3.77 -16.49
N ARG A 122 -3.57 4.29 -15.27
CA ARG A 122 -2.28 4.33 -14.56
C ARG A 122 -2.38 3.84 -13.13
N THR A 123 -1.28 3.24 -12.66
CA THR A 123 -1.08 2.84 -11.26
C THR A 123 0.13 3.59 -10.73
N LEU A 124 -0.02 4.32 -9.63
CA LEU A 124 1.02 5.18 -9.08
C LEU A 124 1.27 4.87 -7.60
N LEU A 125 2.54 4.80 -7.22
CA LEU A 125 3.04 4.78 -5.85
C LEU A 125 3.50 6.18 -5.46
N LEU A 126 3.06 6.63 -4.29
CA LEU A 126 3.34 7.94 -3.70
C LEU A 126 3.98 7.77 -2.32
N SER A 127 4.95 8.63 -2.02
CA SER A 127 5.66 8.63 -0.74
C SER A 127 5.85 10.05 -0.16
N GLY A 128 6.11 10.13 1.15
CA GLY A 128 6.45 11.38 1.83
C GLY A 128 7.78 12.03 1.40
N THR A 129 8.62 11.32 0.66
CA THR A 129 9.82 11.88 0.02
C THR A 129 9.49 12.70 -1.24
N GLY A 130 8.24 12.66 -1.68
CA GLY A 130 7.75 13.35 -2.88
C GLY A 130 7.95 12.55 -4.16
N ASP A 131 8.13 11.23 -4.05
CA ASP A 131 8.27 10.37 -5.21
C ASP A 131 6.90 10.01 -5.79
N VAL A 132 6.83 9.94 -7.12
CA VAL A 132 5.69 9.42 -7.89
C VAL A 132 6.23 8.36 -8.83
N ILE A 133 5.89 7.10 -8.57
CA ILE A 133 6.48 5.96 -9.27
C ILE A 133 5.36 5.16 -9.95
N GLU A 134 5.48 4.97 -11.26
CA GLU A 134 4.63 4.07 -12.05
C GLU A 134 5.38 2.75 -12.25
N PRO A 135 4.81 1.59 -11.88
CA PRO A 135 5.47 0.30 -12.07
C PRO A 135 5.41 -0.13 -13.55
N ASP A 136 6.54 -0.53 -14.11
CA ASP A 136 6.66 -0.94 -15.53
C ASP A 136 5.73 -2.12 -15.91
N ASP A 137 5.48 -3.02 -14.96
CA ASP A 137 4.65 -4.20 -15.15
C ASP A 137 3.17 -3.97 -14.75
N GLY A 138 2.84 -2.81 -14.18
CA GLY A 138 1.51 -2.52 -13.66
C GLY A 138 1.21 -3.18 -12.31
N LEU A 139 2.22 -3.75 -11.62
CA LEU A 139 2.08 -4.39 -10.32
C LEU A 139 2.89 -3.63 -9.25
N VAL A 140 2.26 -3.35 -8.12
CA VAL A 140 2.94 -2.70 -6.99
C VAL A 140 2.38 -3.19 -5.67
N ALA A 141 3.22 -3.30 -4.65
CA ALA A 141 2.80 -3.62 -3.31
C ALA A 141 3.58 -2.79 -2.27
N ILE A 142 2.94 -2.55 -1.14
CA ILE A 142 3.50 -1.79 -0.01
C ILE A 142 3.14 -2.49 1.31
N GLY A 143 3.79 -2.07 2.40
CA GLY A 143 3.52 -2.57 3.75
C GLY A 143 4.32 -3.81 4.13
N SER A 144 3.99 -4.38 5.29
CA SER A 144 4.82 -5.38 5.99
C SER A 144 5.16 -6.61 5.15
N GLY A 145 4.19 -7.13 4.40
CA GLY A 145 4.32 -8.27 3.51
C GLY A 145 4.38 -7.90 2.02
N GLY A 146 4.58 -6.63 1.68
CA GLY A 146 4.49 -6.12 0.32
C GLY A 146 5.41 -6.86 -0.65
N ASN A 147 6.65 -7.16 -0.26
CA ASN A 147 7.59 -7.87 -1.13
C ASN A 147 7.16 -9.30 -1.45
N PHE A 148 6.54 -10.00 -0.48
CA PHE A 148 6.01 -11.35 -0.71
C PHE A 148 4.81 -11.31 -1.65
N ALA A 149 3.88 -10.38 -1.43
CA ALA A 149 2.72 -10.17 -2.29
C ALA A 149 3.16 -9.80 -3.71
N LEU A 150 4.13 -8.89 -3.88
CA LEU A 150 4.62 -8.47 -5.19
C LEU A 150 5.30 -9.62 -5.95
N ALA A 151 6.11 -10.44 -5.26
CA ALA A 151 6.75 -11.60 -5.86
C ALA A 151 5.71 -12.62 -6.36
N ALA A 152 4.71 -12.92 -5.53
CA ALA A 152 3.59 -13.80 -5.89
C ALA A 152 2.80 -13.24 -7.08
N ALA A 153 2.43 -11.97 -7.03
CA ALA A 153 1.65 -11.31 -8.07
C ALA A 153 2.37 -11.35 -9.43
N ARG A 154 3.68 -11.07 -9.45
CA ARG A 154 4.51 -11.13 -10.66
C ARG A 154 4.65 -12.54 -11.20
N ALA A 155 4.75 -13.55 -10.34
CA ALA A 155 4.80 -14.94 -10.78
C ALA A 155 3.47 -15.37 -11.40
N LEU A 156 2.36 -15.09 -10.72
CA LEU A 156 1.01 -15.41 -11.19
C LEU A 156 0.68 -14.69 -12.50
N ALA A 157 1.00 -13.40 -12.62
CA ALA A 157 0.77 -12.64 -13.84
C ALA A 157 1.54 -13.20 -15.04
N ARG A 158 2.76 -13.71 -14.83
CA ARG A 158 3.61 -14.25 -15.91
C ARG A 158 3.24 -15.66 -16.34
N HIS A 159 2.68 -16.46 -15.43
CA HIS A 159 2.55 -17.91 -15.64
C HIS A 159 1.12 -18.44 -15.60
N THR A 160 0.12 -17.56 -15.51
CA THR A 160 -1.30 -17.95 -15.44
C THR A 160 -2.20 -17.05 -16.28
N GLN A 161 -3.45 -17.46 -16.46
CA GLN A 161 -4.53 -16.66 -17.07
C GLN A 161 -5.48 -16.06 -16.02
N LEU A 162 -5.04 -15.96 -14.76
CA LEU A 162 -5.87 -15.43 -13.67
C LEU A 162 -6.16 -13.94 -13.86
N ASP A 163 -7.40 -13.54 -13.56
CA ASP A 163 -7.78 -12.12 -13.58
C ASP A 163 -7.09 -11.31 -12.46
N ALA A 164 -7.14 -9.98 -12.59
CA ALA A 164 -6.48 -9.06 -11.64
C ALA A 164 -6.93 -9.28 -10.19
N ARG A 165 -8.23 -9.52 -9.95
CA ARG A 165 -8.80 -9.73 -8.61
C ARG A 165 -8.26 -11.00 -7.98
N THR A 166 -8.20 -12.07 -8.76
CA THR A 166 -7.71 -13.37 -8.30
C THR A 166 -6.22 -13.30 -8.03
N ILE A 167 -5.43 -12.61 -8.88
CA ILE A 167 -4.00 -12.38 -8.58
C ILE A 167 -3.83 -11.61 -7.27
N VAL A 168 -4.59 -10.54 -7.03
CA VAL A 168 -4.54 -9.80 -5.76
C VAL A 168 -4.86 -10.72 -4.58
N SER A 169 -5.93 -11.52 -4.69
CA SER A 169 -6.34 -12.49 -3.66
C SER A 169 -5.22 -13.48 -3.33
N GLU A 170 -4.71 -14.19 -4.33
CA GLU A 170 -3.68 -15.22 -4.14
C GLU A 170 -2.35 -14.62 -3.65
N SER A 171 -2.01 -13.41 -4.11
CA SER A 171 -0.80 -12.72 -3.67
C SER A 171 -0.85 -12.32 -2.20
N LEU A 172 -2.01 -11.87 -1.71
CA LEU A 172 -2.21 -11.56 -0.28
C LEU A 172 -2.21 -12.83 0.57
N LYS A 173 -2.78 -13.94 0.09
CA LYS A 173 -2.70 -15.24 0.79
C LYS A 173 -1.27 -15.70 0.96
N VAL A 174 -0.48 -15.72 -0.13
CA VAL A 174 0.95 -16.06 -0.06
C VAL A 174 1.70 -15.14 0.90
N ALA A 175 1.39 -13.85 0.90
CA ALA A 175 2.00 -12.92 1.85
C ALA A 175 1.60 -13.22 3.30
N GLY A 176 0.35 -13.57 3.57
CA GLY A 176 -0.14 -13.92 4.91
C GLY A 176 0.33 -15.28 5.43
N GLU A 177 0.71 -16.20 4.54
CA GLU A 177 1.33 -17.47 4.91
C GLU A 177 2.81 -17.32 5.33
N ILE A 178 3.46 -16.21 4.95
CA ILE A 178 4.89 -15.98 5.17
C ILE A 178 5.14 -14.86 6.19
N CYS A 179 4.41 -13.74 6.07
CA CYS A 179 4.64 -12.55 6.88
C CYS A 179 3.76 -12.57 8.14
N VAL A 180 4.39 -12.62 9.32
CA VAL A 180 3.70 -12.57 10.63
C VAL A 180 2.88 -11.30 10.88
N PHE A 181 3.05 -10.27 10.03
CA PHE A 181 2.33 -8.99 10.09
C PHE A 181 1.34 -8.82 8.94
N THR A 182 0.88 -9.92 8.34
CA THR A 182 -0.11 -9.96 7.27
C THR A 182 -1.02 -11.15 7.52
N ASN A 183 -2.34 -10.95 7.56
CA ASN A 183 -3.28 -12.05 7.74
C ASN A 183 -3.97 -12.44 6.42
N LEU A 184 -4.80 -13.46 6.50
CA LEU A 184 -5.57 -13.99 5.37
C LEU A 184 -6.90 -13.24 5.15
N GLU A 185 -7.21 -12.25 6.00
CA GLU A 185 -8.44 -11.46 5.92
C GLU A 185 -8.19 -10.24 5.05
N HIS A 186 -8.83 -10.20 3.87
CA HIS A 186 -8.48 -9.21 2.85
C HIS A 186 -9.71 -8.55 2.23
N THR A 187 -9.57 -7.26 1.94
CA THR A 187 -10.55 -6.45 1.20
C THR A 187 -9.99 -6.15 -0.18
N ILE A 188 -10.79 -6.33 -1.24
CA ILE A 188 -10.37 -6.09 -2.63
C ILE A 188 -11.39 -5.16 -3.30
N LEU A 189 -10.88 -4.09 -3.91
CA LEU A 189 -11.62 -3.17 -4.78
C LEU A 189 -11.17 -3.36 -6.23
N GLU A 190 -12.08 -3.12 -7.16
CA GLU A 190 -11.82 -3.22 -8.59
C GLU A 190 -12.29 -1.97 -9.34
N LEU A 191 -11.56 -1.62 -10.39
CA LEU A 191 -12.06 -0.73 -11.43
C LEU A 191 -12.44 -1.58 -12.64
N GLY A 192 -13.67 -1.42 -13.11
CA GLY A 192 -14.14 -2.07 -14.32
C GLY A 192 -13.30 -1.70 -15.53
N ALA A 193 -13.33 -2.56 -16.56
CA ALA A 193 -12.64 -2.33 -17.82
C ALA A 193 -13.01 -0.95 -18.41
N PRO A 194 -12.08 -0.26 -19.10
CA PRO A 194 -12.43 0.94 -19.86
C PRO A 194 -13.56 0.60 -20.84
N SER A 195 -14.65 1.34 -20.70
CA SER A 195 -15.79 1.39 -21.63
C SER A 195 -15.36 1.98 -22.96
#